data_AF-A0AAW7Y7X0-F1
#
_entry.id   AF-A0AAW7Y7X0-F1
#
_cell.length_a   1.000
_cell.length_b   1.000
_cell.length_c   1.000
_cell.angle_alpha   90.00
_cell.angle_beta   90.00
_cell.angle_gamma   90.00
#
_symmetry.space_group_name_H-M   'P 1'
#
loop_
_entity.id
_entity.type
_entity.pdbx_description
1 polymer ?
#
loop_
_entity_poly.entity_id
_entity_poly.type
_entity_poly.pdbx_seq_one_letter_code
_entity_poly.pdbx_strand_id
1 'polypeptide(L)'
;MLDLTEALKSTQTAEESLGLGSVLFYQSEHCRDLVKEVFSFDALGVPDLRQMKVATWNEFFAANQLRVDMVLIELTDCDDVVARMAELAPQIPNTASVIVIGKEDAISTIRSLKEMGFYYVFWPVVKSELSDFMRHVVRNHHGGKGLGKERKAKRIAVVGSKGGVGTSLLSCELARFLRKETQSRVMLVDHNYTDSNLDVLLGMNDYPKIDMSKSSVQLTQLDEDSAQSLLLKVNDGLSVLAIDGEKTPVQDCLKESDAVTSLLLRRFNLIVEDFSSSVPFPLDYKFFCESFDTVVVIADPTVSSVRSAKRTLHNLDMASRMSLKTPRSLLVLNQHRTFRDGVLYKNEIEKELARPVDVEIAHDRTIPATLLAGKRFIDLNGNFSNKLLSLSGLVLGRSIEVKRNPLKQLLSPLKAALTKK
;
A
#
# COMPACT_ATOMS: atom_id res chain seq x y z
N MET A 1 -9.34 1.25 -51.25
CA MET A 1 -9.69 -0.12 -50.82
C MET A 1 -9.34 -0.20 -49.35
N LEU A 2 -10.35 -0.11 -48.48
CA LEU A 2 -10.14 -0.33 -47.04
C LEU A 2 -9.68 -1.78 -46.88
N ASP A 3 -8.52 -1.95 -46.24
CA ASP A 3 -7.89 -3.25 -46.06
C ASP A 3 -8.68 -4.06 -45.01
N LEU A 4 -9.71 -4.75 -45.50
CA LEU A 4 -10.58 -5.63 -44.72
C LEU A 4 -9.78 -6.71 -43.98
N THR A 5 -8.54 -7.00 -44.38
CA THR A 5 -7.70 -8.00 -43.72
C THR A 5 -7.05 -7.49 -42.44
N GLU A 6 -6.78 -6.18 -42.33
CA GLU A 6 -6.31 -5.54 -41.10
C GLU A 6 -7.45 -5.38 -40.08
N ALA A 7 -8.64 -5.01 -40.56
CA ALA A 7 -9.83 -4.96 -39.71
C ALA A 7 -10.26 -6.35 -39.22
N LEU A 8 -10.13 -7.40 -40.04
CA LEU A 8 -10.38 -8.78 -39.61
C LEU A 8 -9.29 -9.29 -38.66
N LYS A 9 -8.03 -8.89 -38.82
CA LYS A 9 -6.97 -9.20 -37.84
C LYS A 9 -7.17 -8.47 -36.51
N SER A 10 -7.57 -7.19 -36.52
CA SER A 10 -7.89 -6.46 -35.29
C SER A 10 -9.12 -7.04 -34.58
N THR A 11 -10.08 -7.57 -35.35
CA THR A 11 -11.28 -8.23 -34.81
C THR A 11 -10.95 -9.64 -34.30
N GLN A 12 -10.05 -10.39 -34.96
CA GLN A 12 -9.58 -11.69 -34.48
C GLN A 12 -8.70 -11.59 -33.22
N THR A 13 -7.88 -10.54 -33.07
CA THR A 13 -7.19 -10.28 -31.78
C THR A 13 -8.12 -9.79 -30.67
N ALA A 14 -9.32 -9.34 -31.00
CA ALA A 14 -10.34 -8.92 -30.02
C ALA A 14 -11.27 -10.09 -29.60
N GLU A 15 -11.22 -11.23 -30.29
CA GLU A 15 -12.03 -12.42 -29.96
C GLU A 15 -11.31 -13.43 -29.05
N GLU A 16 -10.06 -13.19 -28.62
CA GLU A 16 -9.34 -14.04 -27.65
C GLU A 16 -9.27 -13.40 -26.25
N SER A 17 -10.37 -13.49 -25.50
CA SER A 17 -10.44 -13.87 -24.06
C SER A 17 -11.82 -13.59 -23.48
N LEU A 18 -12.82 -14.37 -23.91
CA LEU A 18 -14.12 -14.44 -23.21
C LEU A 18 -14.04 -15.17 -21.84
N GLY A 19 -12.83 -15.56 -21.41
CA GLY A 19 -12.56 -16.19 -20.12
C GLY A 19 -12.03 -15.21 -19.07
N LEU A 20 -12.31 -15.47 -17.80
CA LEU A 20 -11.80 -14.67 -16.68
C LEU A 20 -10.28 -14.81 -16.58
N GLY A 21 -9.56 -13.68 -16.47
CA GLY A 21 -8.13 -13.69 -16.19
C GLY A 21 -7.87 -14.31 -14.82
N SER A 22 -7.48 -15.58 -14.79
CA SER A 22 -7.44 -16.37 -13.56
C SER A 22 -6.06 -16.99 -13.34
N VAL A 23 -5.63 -17.07 -12.08
CA VAL A 23 -4.39 -17.75 -11.68
C VAL A 23 -4.64 -18.67 -10.49
N LEU A 24 -4.03 -19.85 -10.51
CA LEU A 24 -3.96 -20.77 -9.37
C LEU A 24 -2.52 -20.87 -8.88
N PHE A 25 -2.32 -20.56 -7.60
CA PHE A 25 -1.11 -20.90 -6.85
C PHE A 25 -1.32 -22.21 -6.09
N TYR A 26 -0.80 -23.32 -6.61
CA TYR A 26 -1.00 -24.67 -6.06
C TYR A 26 0.21 -25.18 -5.26
N GLN A 27 -0.06 -25.95 -4.21
CA GLN A 27 0.91 -26.71 -3.42
C GLN A 27 0.91 -28.18 -3.81
N SER A 28 -0.26 -28.74 -4.16
CA SER A 28 -0.43 -30.15 -4.52
C SER A 28 -0.89 -30.33 -5.98
N GLU A 29 -0.38 -31.39 -6.61
CA GLU A 29 -0.80 -31.78 -7.97
C GLU A 29 -2.29 -32.13 -8.01
N HIS A 30 -2.81 -32.72 -6.92
CA HIS A 30 -4.22 -33.07 -6.83
C HIS A 30 -5.14 -31.85 -6.87
N CYS A 31 -4.80 -30.77 -6.15
CA CYS A 31 -5.53 -29.51 -6.22
C CYS A 31 -5.43 -28.88 -7.61
N ARG A 32 -4.23 -28.86 -8.19
CA ARG A 32 -4.01 -28.35 -9.55
C ARG A 32 -4.90 -29.04 -10.57
N ASP A 33 -4.92 -30.37 -10.57
CA ASP A 33 -5.65 -31.16 -11.55
C ASP A 33 -7.17 -31.02 -11.36
N LEU A 34 -7.65 -31.00 -10.12
CA LEU A 34 -9.06 -30.76 -9.82
C LEU A 34 -9.53 -29.38 -10.28
N VAL A 35 -8.77 -28.32 -9.96
CA VAL A 35 -9.11 -26.95 -10.39
C VAL A 35 -9.09 -26.86 -11.91
N LYS A 36 -8.08 -27.43 -12.58
CA LYS A 36 -8.00 -27.47 -14.05
C LYS A 36 -9.22 -28.17 -14.67
N GLU A 37 -9.66 -29.28 -14.08
CA GLU A 37 -10.85 -30.00 -14.52
C GLU A 37 -12.12 -29.17 -14.36
N VAL A 38 -12.29 -28.47 -13.23
CA VAL A 38 -13.45 -27.58 -12.98
C VAL A 38 -13.47 -26.39 -13.96
N PHE A 39 -12.34 -25.72 -14.16
CA PHE A 39 -12.23 -24.63 -15.13
C PHE A 39 -12.60 -25.06 -16.55
N SER A 40 -12.18 -26.27 -16.94
CA SER A 40 -12.52 -26.87 -18.24
C SER A 40 -13.99 -27.24 -18.32
N PHE A 41 -14.56 -27.78 -17.22
CA PHE A 41 -15.95 -28.23 -17.15
C PHE A 41 -16.96 -27.07 -17.22
N ASP A 42 -16.69 -25.97 -16.52
CA ASP A 42 -17.56 -24.78 -16.49
C ASP A 42 -17.20 -23.72 -17.56
N ALA A 43 -16.27 -24.04 -18.48
CA ALA A 43 -15.81 -23.16 -19.55
C ALA A 43 -15.35 -21.77 -19.06
N LEU A 44 -14.64 -21.72 -17.92
CA LEU A 44 -14.20 -20.48 -17.27
C LEU A 44 -12.93 -19.87 -17.90
N GLY A 45 -12.36 -20.53 -18.90
CA GLY A 45 -11.05 -20.23 -19.48
C GLY A 45 -9.94 -21.12 -18.93
N VAL A 46 -8.71 -20.92 -19.38
CA VAL A 46 -7.53 -21.64 -18.88
C VAL A 46 -6.84 -20.79 -17.81
N PRO A 47 -6.80 -21.25 -16.55
CA PRO A 47 -6.10 -20.50 -15.50
C PRO A 47 -4.59 -20.62 -15.69
N ASP A 48 -3.84 -19.56 -15.36
CA ASP A 48 -2.39 -19.65 -15.19
C ASP A 48 -2.08 -20.52 -13.96
N LEU A 49 -1.35 -21.61 -14.15
CA LEU A 49 -1.04 -22.58 -13.10
C LEU A 49 0.38 -22.36 -12.60
N ARG A 50 0.51 -21.91 -11.36
CA ARG A 50 1.80 -21.60 -10.73
C ARG A 50 1.98 -22.40 -9.45
N GLN A 51 3.16 -22.96 -9.26
CA GLN A 51 3.48 -23.57 -7.97
C GLN A 51 3.62 -22.47 -6.90
N MET A 52 3.02 -22.67 -5.73
CA MET A 52 3.02 -21.72 -4.63
C MET A 52 4.41 -21.64 -3.97
N LYS A 53 5.23 -20.75 -4.51
CA LYS A 53 6.56 -20.37 -4.01
C LYS A 53 6.67 -18.85 -3.96
N VAL A 54 7.44 -18.32 -3.02
CA VAL A 54 7.62 -16.86 -2.85
C VAL A 54 8.17 -16.20 -4.13
N ALA A 55 9.14 -16.83 -4.79
CA ALA A 55 9.70 -16.32 -6.05
C ALA A 55 8.62 -16.24 -7.15
N THR A 56 7.92 -17.35 -7.41
CA THR A 56 6.85 -17.41 -8.42
C THR A 56 5.72 -16.43 -8.15
N TRP A 57 5.33 -16.26 -6.88
CA TRP A 57 4.33 -15.29 -6.45
C TRP A 57 4.77 -13.86 -6.80
N ASN A 58 5.98 -13.48 -6.39
CA ASN A 58 6.51 -12.14 -6.62
C ASN A 58 6.69 -11.87 -8.13
N GLU A 59 7.19 -12.84 -8.89
CA GLU A 59 7.36 -12.74 -10.34
C GLU A 59 6.02 -12.50 -11.05
N PHE A 60 4.96 -13.22 -10.66
CA PHE A 60 3.63 -13.07 -11.26
C PHE A 60 3.07 -11.67 -11.07
N PHE A 61 3.09 -11.14 -9.85
CA PHE A 61 2.58 -9.79 -9.59
C PHE A 61 3.53 -8.68 -10.06
N ALA A 62 4.83 -8.95 -10.19
CA ALA A 62 5.79 -8.01 -10.77
C ALA A 62 5.61 -7.82 -12.29
N ALA A 63 5.14 -8.85 -13.01
CA ALA A 63 5.00 -8.81 -14.46
C ALA A 63 3.98 -7.77 -14.96
N ASN A 64 3.14 -7.18 -14.08
CA ASN A 64 2.30 -5.99 -14.28
C ASN A 64 1.44 -5.95 -15.56
N GLN A 65 1.20 -7.09 -16.22
CA GLN A 65 0.65 -7.14 -17.59
C GLN A 65 -0.71 -7.83 -17.70
N LEU A 66 -1.20 -8.51 -16.66
CA LEU A 66 -2.44 -9.26 -16.76
C LEU A 66 -3.54 -8.62 -15.90
N ARG A 67 -4.68 -8.35 -16.54
CA ARG A 67 -5.94 -8.16 -15.82
C ARG A 67 -6.25 -9.48 -15.10
N VAL A 68 -6.12 -9.48 -13.79
CA VAL A 68 -6.44 -10.64 -12.96
C VAL A 68 -7.81 -10.42 -12.33
N ASP A 69 -8.79 -11.19 -12.79
CA ASP A 69 -10.16 -11.19 -12.28
C ASP A 69 -10.32 -12.18 -11.11
N MET A 70 -9.56 -13.28 -11.11
CA MET A 70 -9.62 -14.31 -10.07
C MET A 70 -8.24 -14.84 -9.66
N VAL A 71 -8.03 -14.99 -8.36
CA VAL A 71 -6.83 -15.60 -7.76
C VAL A 71 -7.25 -16.76 -6.86
N LEU A 72 -6.78 -17.97 -7.17
CA LEU A 72 -6.93 -19.14 -6.33
C LEU A 72 -5.60 -19.43 -5.64
N ILE A 73 -5.63 -19.68 -4.33
CA ILE A 73 -4.42 -19.90 -3.52
C ILE A 73 -4.63 -21.13 -2.65
N GLU A 74 -3.85 -22.18 -2.90
CA GLU A 74 -3.78 -23.35 -2.03
C GLU A 74 -2.81 -23.06 -0.87
N LEU A 75 -3.35 -23.12 0.36
CA LEU A 75 -2.64 -22.95 1.63
C LEU A 75 -2.91 -24.16 2.54
N THR A 76 -2.84 -25.36 1.99
CA THR A 76 -3.08 -26.62 2.69
C THR A 76 -1.90 -27.08 3.56
N ASP A 77 -0.71 -26.54 3.31
CA ASP A 77 0.52 -26.74 4.10
C ASP A 77 0.80 -25.56 5.06
N CYS A 78 -0.20 -24.75 5.40
CA CYS A 78 -0.07 -23.58 6.26
C CYS A 78 -0.98 -23.71 7.49
N ASP A 79 -0.42 -23.56 8.69
CA ASP A 79 -1.17 -23.67 9.94
C ASP A 79 -2.06 -22.44 10.20
N ASP A 80 -1.57 -21.23 9.89
CA ASP A 80 -2.32 -19.97 10.06
C ASP A 80 -2.61 -19.34 8.69
N VAL A 81 -3.71 -19.78 8.09
CA VAL A 81 -4.16 -19.33 6.77
C VAL A 81 -4.50 -17.83 6.79
N VAL A 82 -5.04 -17.32 7.89
CA VAL A 82 -5.46 -15.92 8.03
C VAL A 82 -4.24 -14.99 8.03
N ALA A 83 -3.24 -15.27 8.86
CA ALA A 83 -2.01 -14.50 8.92
C ALA A 83 -1.29 -14.53 7.56
N ARG A 84 -1.23 -15.70 6.93
CA ARG A 84 -0.60 -15.84 5.61
C ARG A 84 -1.33 -15.01 4.55
N MET A 85 -2.66 -15.01 4.56
CA MET A 85 -3.44 -14.17 3.65
C MET A 85 -3.27 -12.68 3.93
N ALA A 86 -3.14 -12.26 5.19
CA ALA A 86 -2.85 -10.87 5.53
C ALA A 86 -1.51 -10.39 4.96
N GLU A 87 -0.51 -11.28 4.86
CA GLU A 87 0.78 -10.98 4.23
C GLU A 87 0.68 -10.84 2.71
N LEU A 88 -0.13 -11.69 2.06
CA LEU A 88 -0.24 -11.75 0.59
C LEU A 88 -1.22 -10.71 0.03
N ALA A 89 -2.27 -10.36 0.79
CA ALA A 89 -3.34 -9.45 0.39
C ALA A 89 -2.87 -8.12 -0.23
N PRO A 90 -1.82 -7.44 0.28
CA PRO A 90 -1.39 -6.16 -0.27
C PRO A 90 -0.87 -6.24 -1.71
N GLN A 91 -0.54 -7.44 -2.21
CA GLN A 91 -0.03 -7.68 -3.56
C GLN A 91 -1.14 -8.01 -4.58
N ILE A 92 -2.30 -8.45 -4.09
CA ILE A 92 -3.40 -8.90 -4.93
C ILE A 92 -4.24 -7.68 -5.32
N PRO A 93 -4.57 -7.45 -6.60
CA PRO A 93 -5.47 -6.37 -7.00
C PRO A 93 -6.79 -6.38 -6.21
N ASN A 94 -7.24 -5.21 -5.74
CA ASN A 94 -8.49 -5.09 -4.98
C ASN A 94 -9.75 -5.43 -5.82
N THR A 95 -9.65 -5.40 -7.14
CA THR A 95 -10.71 -5.81 -8.07
C THR A 95 -10.84 -7.32 -8.24
N ALA A 96 -9.80 -8.10 -7.89
CA ALA A 96 -9.79 -9.55 -8.09
C ALA A 96 -10.59 -10.29 -7.01
N SER A 97 -11.33 -11.30 -7.43
CA SER A 97 -11.94 -12.29 -6.53
C SER A 97 -10.86 -13.27 -6.05
N VAL A 98 -10.71 -13.44 -4.74
CA VAL A 98 -9.69 -14.33 -4.16
C VAL A 98 -10.36 -15.52 -3.51
N ILE A 99 -9.94 -16.73 -3.88
CA ILE A 99 -10.38 -18.00 -3.31
C ILE A 99 -9.18 -18.66 -2.62
N VAL A 100 -9.33 -18.91 -1.32
CA VAL A 100 -8.34 -19.58 -0.49
C VAL A 100 -8.77 -21.02 -0.28
N ILE A 101 -7.91 -21.98 -0.59
CA ILE A 101 -8.14 -23.41 -0.42
C ILE A 101 -7.27 -23.88 0.75
N GLY A 102 -7.88 -24.30 1.85
CA GLY A 102 -7.16 -24.66 3.07
C GLY A 102 -7.78 -25.85 3.81
N LYS A 103 -7.05 -26.42 4.77
CA LYS A 103 -7.50 -27.57 5.58
C LYS A 103 -8.00 -27.18 6.97
N GLU A 104 -7.97 -25.90 7.31
CA GLU A 104 -8.38 -25.43 8.63
C GLU A 104 -9.91 -25.47 8.75
N ASP A 105 -10.43 -26.31 9.64
CA ASP A 105 -11.87 -26.45 9.89
C ASP A 105 -12.30 -25.60 11.09
N ALA A 106 -12.13 -24.28 10.96
CA ALA A 106 -12.50 -23.33 11.99
C ALA A 106 -13.43 -22.26 11.43
N ILE A 107 -14.62 -22.12 12.03
CA ILE A 107 -15.60 -21.08 11.67
C ILE A 107 -14.96 -19.69 11.81
N SER A 108 -14.04 -19.51 12.77
CA SER A 108 -13.24 -18.28 12.92
C SER A 108 -12.45 -17.95 11.66
N THR A 109 -11.76 -18.91 11.06
CA THR A 109 -10.97 -18.72 9.83
C THR A 109 -11.84 -18.27 8.67
N ILE A 110 -12.99 -18.93 8.47
CA ILE A 110 -13.94 -18.55 7.41
C ILE A 110 -14.44 -17.11 7.61
N ARG A 111 -14.79 -16.73 8.85
CA ARG A 111 -15.26 -15.38 9.16
C ARG A 111 -14.18 -14.33 8.94
N SER A 112 -12.97 -14.57 9.44
CA SER A 112 -11.84 -13.64 9.28
C SER A 112 -11.46 -13.45 7.81
N LEU A 113 -11.38 -14.53 7.02
CA LEU A 113 -11.12 -14.42 5.58
C LEU A 113 -12.26 -13.67 4.86
N LYS A 114 -13.52 -13.92 5.22
CA LYS A 114 -14.66 -13.21 4.64
C LYS A 114 -14.65 -11.72 4.97
N GLU A 115 -14.29 -11.34 6.19
CA GLU A 115 -14.11 -9.93 6.60
C GLU A 115 -12.98 -9.25 5.83
N MET A 116 -11.94 -10.00 5.44
CA MET A 116 -10.88 -9.53 4.54
C MET A 116 -11.31 -9.48 3.06
N GLY A 117 -12.51 -9.93 2.73
CA GLY A 117 -13.03 -9.97 1.36
C GLY A 117 -12.61 -11.19 0.55
N PHE A 118 -12.20 -12.28 1.22
CA PHE A 118 -11.72 -13.52 0.61
C PHE A 118 -12.73 -14.66 0.77
N TYR A 119 -12.84 -15.47 -0.29
CA TYR A 119 -13.58 -16.72 -0.29
C TYR A 119 -12.72 -17.83 0.29
N TYR A 120 -13.33 -18.77 1.03
CA TYR A 120 -12.64 -19.94 1.57
C TYR A 120 -13.32 -21.23 1.11
N VAL A 121 -12.50 -22.19 0.70
CA VAL A 121 -12.90 -23.56 0.34
C VAL A 121 -12.14 -24.52 1.24
N PHE A 122 -12.88 -25.37 1.94
CA PHE A 122 -12.30 -26.41 2.78
C PHE A 122 -11.77 -27.55 1.91
N TRP A 123 -10.55 -28.01 2.18
CA TRP A 123 -9.88 -29.08 1.46
C TRP A 123 -9.83 -30.37 2.32
N PRO A 124 -10.15 -31.55 1.76
CA PRO A 124 -10.47 -31.84 0.36
C PRO A 124 -11.92 -31.49 -0.02
N VAL A 125 -12.13 -31.11 -1.29
CA VAL A 125 -13.45 -30.76 -1.86
C VAL A 125 -13.76 -31.63 -3.07
N VAL A 126 -15.03 -32.00 -3.26
CA VAL A 126 -15.45 -32.75 -4.45
C VAL A 126 -15.68 -31.84 -5.65
N LYS A 127 -15.49 -32.37 -6.87
CA LYS A 127 -15.58 -31.60 -8.13
C LYS A 127 -16.89 -30.81 -8.27
N SER A 128 -18.03 -31.43 -7.98
CA SER A 128 -19.35 -30.79 -8.11
C SER A 128 -19.50 -29.60 -7.17
N GLU A 129 -19.02 -29.74 -5.93
CA GLU A 129 -19.06 -28.68 -4.92
C GLU A 129 -18.15 -27.51 -5.30
N LEU A 130 -16.92 -27.79 -5.75
CA LEU A 130 -16.00 -26.75 -6.23
C LEU A 130 -16.56 -26.03 -7.46
N SER A 131 -17.17 -26.75 -8.40
CA SER A 131 -17.84 -26.19 -9.58
C SER A 131 -18.99 -25.26 -9.20
N ASP A 132 -19.89 -25.69 -8.31
CA ASP A 132 -20.99 -24.85 -7.83
C ASP A 132 -20.49 -23.60 -7.11
N PHE A 133 -19.45 -23.75 -6.28
CA PHE A 133 -18.81 -22.65 -5.58
C PHE A 133 -18.18 -21.65 -6.54
N MET A 134 -17.41 -22.11 -7.52
CA MET A 134 -16.78 -21.25 -8.52
C MET A 134 -17.82 -20.50 -9.34
N ARG A 135 -18.88 -21.17 -9.80
CA ARG A 135 -20.00 -20.49 -10.50
C ARG A 135 -20.63 -19.39 -9.65
N HIS A 136 -20.79 -19.62 -8.35
CA HIS A 136 -21.25 -18.60 -7.43
C HIS A 136 -20.30 -17.39 -7.35
N VAL A 137 -18.99 -17.62 -7.21
CA VAL A 137 -17.97 -16.56 -7.17
C VAL A 137 -17.95 -15.76 -8.48
N VAL A 138 -17.97 -16.44 -9.62
CA VAL A 138 -17.98 -15.82 -10.96
C VAL A 138 -19.21 -14.96 -11.17
N ARG A 139 -20.39 -15.46 -10.82
CA ARG A 139 -21.65 -14.69 -10.91
C ARG A 139 -21.61 -13.45 -10.03
N ASN A 140 -21.09 -13.57 -8.81
CA ASN A 140 -20.98 -12.43 -7.90
C ASN A 140 -19.95 -11.40 -8.38
N HIS A 141 -18.85 -11.85 -8.98
CA HIS A 141 -17.84 -10.96 -9.56
C HIS A 141 -18.45 -10.09 -10.67
N HIS A 142 -19.09 -10.70 -11.67
CA HIS A 142 -19.75 -9.98 -12.76
C HIS A 142 -20.92 -9.11 -12.27
N GLY A 143 -21.65 -9.58 -11.26
CA GLY A 143 -22.76 -8.82 -10.67
C GLY A 143 -22.34 -7.68 -9.72
N GLY A 144 -21.03 -7.45 -9.52
CA GLY A 144 -20.54 -6.44 -8.58
C GLY A 144 -20.95 -6.70 -7.12
N LYS A 145 -21.22 -7.96 -6.77
CA LYS A 145 -21.66 -8.45 -5.45
C LYS A 145 -20.64 -9.40 -4.80
N GLY A 146 -19.45 -9.52 -5.39
CA GLY A 146 -18.38 -10.35 -4.84
C GLY A 146 -17.84 -9.82 -3.51
N LEU A 147 -17.26 -10.70 -2.69
CA LEU A 147 -16.60 -10.32 -1.44
C LEU A 147 -15.45 -9.31 -1.65
N GLY A 148 -14.84 -9.32 -2.84
CA GLY A 148 -13.84 -8.32 -3.24
C GLY A 148 -14.36 -6.89 -3.30
N LYS A 149 -15.67 -6.63 -3.27
CA LYS A 149 -16.23 -5.27 -3.22
C LYS A 149 -15.86 -4.54 -1.93
N GLU A 150 -15.71 -5.27 -0.83
CA GLU A 150 -15.33 -4.71 0.47
C GLU A 150 -13.84 -4.41 0.56
N ARG A 151 -13.03 -4.93 -0.37
CA ARG A 151 -11.58 -4.68 -0.40
C ARG A 151 -11.33 -3.23 -0.84
N LYS A 152 -10.77 -2.46 0.08
CA LYS A 152 -10.39 -1.06 -0.11
C LYS A 152 -8.89 -0.89 0.06
N ALA A 153 -8.36 0.18 -0.51
CA ALA A 153 -6.98 0.54 -0.35
C ALA A 153 -6.66 0.81 1.12
N LYS A 154 -5.48 0.39 1.56
CA LYS A 154 -4.95 0.80 2.87
C LYS A 154 -4.55 2.28 2.79
N ARG A 155 -5.19 3.14 3.60
CA ARG A 155 -4.89 4.57 3.66
C ARG A 155 -3.85 4.86 4.73
N ILE A 156 -2.80 5.58 4.36
CA ILE A 156 -1.63 5.86 5.19
C ILE A 156 -1.40 7.36 5.22
N ALA A 157 -1.65 8.00 6.36
CA ALA A 157 -1.35 9.41 6.54
C ALA A 157 0.11 9.58 6.99
N VAL A 158 0.86 10.47 6.35
CA VAL A 158 2.22 10.83 6.78
C VAL A 158 2.21 12.28 7.26
N VAL A 159 2.37 12.48 8.55
CA VAL A 159 2.17 13.76 9.24
C VAL A 159 3.49 14.30 9.76
N GLY A 160 3.86 15.53 9.40
CA GLY A 160 5.01 16.21 9.98
C GLY A 160 4.71 16.80 11.36
N SER A 161 5.61 16.60 12.33
CA SER A 161 5.52 17.31 13.62
C SER A 161 5.71 18.82 13.46
N LYS A 162 6.50 19.25 12.47
CA LYS A 162 6.72 20.64 12.07
C LYS A 162 7.15 20.72 10.60
N GLY A 163 7.28 21.94 10.07
CA GLY A 163 7.86 22.19 8.75
C GLY A 163 9.32 21.74 8.66
N GLY A 164 9.70 21.18 7.52
CA GLY A 164 11.08 20.79 7.23
C GLY A 164 11.60 19.56 7.98
N VAL A 165 10.73 18.73 8.58
CA VAL A 165 11.15 17.43 9.16
C VAL A 165 11.37 16.34 8.12
N GLY A 166 11.08 16.62 6.84
CA GLY A 166 11.24 15.68 5.74
C GLY A 166 10.00 14.84 5.42
N THR A 167 8.80 15.27 5.85
CA THR A 167 7.53 14.56 5.61
C THR A 167 7.34 14.21 4.15
N SER A 168 7.36 15.19 3.24
CA SER A 168 7.14 14.95 1.80
C SER A 168 8.14 13.98 1.17
N LEU A 169 9.42 14.07 1.55
CA LEU A 169 10.45 13.13 1.11
C LEU A 169 10.10 11.71 1.55
N LEU A 170 9.75 11.54 2.83
CA LEU A 170 9.39 10.22 3.37
C LEU A 170 8.07 9.70 2.79
N SER A 171 7.09 10.56 2.51
CA SER A 171 5.83 10.21 1.84
C SER A 171 6.08 9.67 0.43
N CYS A 172 6.86 10.40 -0.38
CA CYS A 172 7.22 9.99 -1.74
C CYS A 172 7.99 8.67 -1.76
N GLU A 173 8.99 8.55 -0.90
CA GLU A 173 9.80 7.34 -0.86
C GLU A 173 9.03 6.16 -0.27
N LEU A 174 8.20 6.36 0.76
CA LEU A 174 7.32 5.31 1.28
C LEU A 174 6.40 4.77 0.17
N ALA A 175 5.79 5.64 -0.64
CA ALA A 175 4.95 5.22 -1.76
C ALA A 175 5.74 4.38 -2.79
N ARG A 176 6.98 4.78 -3.11
CA ARG A 176 7.86 4.00 -4.00
C ARG A 176 8.24 2.64 -3.43
N PHE A 177 8.66 2.58 -2.17
CA PHE A 177 9.01 1.33 -1.52
C PHE A 177 7.80 0.41 -1.41
N LEU A 178 6.62 0.94 -1.07
CA LEU A 178 5.38 0.16 -1.08
C LEU A 178 5.10 -0.42 -2.47
N ARG A 179 5.21 0.38 -3.53
CA ARG A 179 5.04 -0.09 -4.92
C ARG A 179 6.04 -1.20 -5.29
N LYS A 180 7.29 -1.10 -4.87
CA LYS A 180 8.31 -2.14 -5.15
C LYS A 180 8.09 -3.41 -4.33
N GLU A 181 7.72 -3.28 -3.07
CA GLU A 181 7.57 -4.42 -2.17
C GLU A 181 6.28 -5.20 -2.42
N THR A 182 5.23 -4.53 -2.89
CA THR A 182 3.93 -5.18 -3.12
C THR A 182 3.62 -5.43 -4.58
N GLN A 183 4.35 -4.78 -5.49
CA GLN A 183 4.05 -4.74 -6.92
C GLN A 183 2.64 -4.20 -7.26
N SER A 184 1.95 -3.63 -6.27
CA SER A 184 0.57 -3.19 -6.41
C SER A 184 0.45 -1.71 -6.71
N ARG A 185 -0.75 -1.31 -7.13
CA ARG A 185 -1.10 0.08 -7.43
C ARG A 185 -1.06 0.91 -6.15
N VAL A 186 -0.21 1.94 -6.15
CA VAL A 186 -0.06 2.92 -5.08
C VAL A 186 -0.48 4.31 -5.58
N MET A 187 -1.27 5.01 -4.79
CA MET A 187 -1.58 6.42 -5.00
C MET A 187 -0.88 7.26 -3.94
N LEU A 188 -0.28 8.37 -4.34
CA LEU A 188 0.19 9.42 -3.45
C LEU A 188 -0.79 10.60 -3.52
N VAL A 189 -1.20 11.16 -2.40
CA VAL A 189 -2.04 12.37 -2.36
C VAL A 189 -1.25 13.51 -1.75
N ASP A 190 -1.21 14.62 -2.48
CA ASP A 190 -0.53 15.85 -2.07
C ASP A 190 -1.51 16.78 -1.33
N HIS A 191 -1.40 16.89 -0.01
CA HIS A 191 -2.18 17.88 0.76
C HIS A 191 -1.45 19.22 0.92
N ASN A 192 -0.30 19.42 0.26
CA ASN A 192 0.32 20.73 0.15
C ASN A 192 -0.18 21.47 -1.10
N TYR A 193 -1.38 22.01 -0.96
CA TYR A 193 -2.13 22.56 -2.10
C TYR A 193 -1.49 23.77 -2.78
N THR A 194 -0.63 24.53 -2.10
CA THR A 194 -0.01 25.74 -2.64
C THR A 194 1.45 25.51 -3.04
N ASP A 195 2.36 25.38 -2.08
CA ASP A 195 3.81 25.37 -2.29
C ASP A 195 4.40 23.96 -2.13
N SER A 196 3.94 23.05 -3.00
CA SER A 196 4.41 21.66 -3.03
C SER A 196 5.69 21.52 -3.84
N ASN A 197 6.55 20.61 -3.42
CA ASN A 197 7.78 20.20 -4.12
C ASN A 197 7.79 18.70 -4.45
N LEU A 198 6.61 18.07 -4.48
CA LEU A 198 6.48 16.64 -4.75
C LEU A 198 6.94 16.30 -6.16
N ASP A 199 6.78 17.19 -7.13
CA ASP A 199 7.33 17.08 -8.48
C ASP A 199 8.84 16.80 -8.48
N VAL A 200 9.62 17.56 -7.70
CA VAL A 200 11.07 17.40 -7.57
C VAL A 200 11.42 16.08 -6.90
N LEU A 201 10.71 15.74 -5.82
CA LEU A 201 10.91 14.48 -5.08
C LEU A 201 10.54 13.26 -5.94
N LEU A 202 9.50 13.39 -6.75
CA LEU A 202 9.04 12.38 -7.70
C LEU A 202 9.92 12.33 -8.97
N GLY A 203 10.69 13.40 -9.21
CA GLY A 203 11.48 13.66 -10.41
C GLY A 203 10.60 13.68 -11.66
N MET A 204 9.47 14.39 -11.57
CA MET A 204 8.54 14.65 -12.65
C MET A 204 8.86 16.02 -13.25
N ASN A 205 8.82 16.12 -14.58
CA ASN A 205 9.04 17.39 -15.28
C ASN A 205 7.74 18.21 -15.40
N ASP A 206 6.60 17.52 -15.38
CA ASP A 206 5.28 18.13 -15.47
C ASP A 206 4.46 17.67 -14.26
N TYR A 207 3.90 18.62 -13.53
CA TYR A 207 3.13 18.39 -12.32
C TYR A 207 1.95 19.37 -12.26
N PRO A 208 1.01 19.26 -13.22
CA PRO A 208 -0.12 20.17 -13.28
C PRO A 208 -1.04 19.86 -12.10
N LYS A 209 -1.21 20.86 -11.23
CA LYS A 209 -2.18 20.79 -10.15
C LYS A 209 -3.58 21.03 -10.70
N ILE A 210 -4.54 20.28 -10.21
CA ILE A 210 -5.92 20.33 -10.68
C ILE A 210 -6.66 21.43 -9.95
N ASP A 211 -7.09 22.45 -10.69
CA ASP A 211 -8.01 23.44 -10.18
C ASP A 211 -9.45 22.90 -10.24
N MET A 212 -9.91 22.35 -9.11
CA MET A 212 -11.25 21.77 -8.98
C MET A 212 -12.36 22.81 -9.18
N SER A 213 -12.08 24.11 -8.99
CA SER A 213 -13.06 25.18 -9.22
C SER A 213 -13.36 25.42 -10.70
N LYS A 214 -12.43 25.04 -11.58
CA LYS A 214 -12.58 25.13 -13.04
C LYS A 214 -13.04 23.84 -13.68
N SER A 215 -13.12 22.74 -12.93
CA SER A 215 -13.63 21.48 -13.45
C SER A 215 -15.11 21.66 -13.82
N SER A 216 -15.47 21.34 -15.06
CA SER A 216 -16.86 21.39 -15.52
C SER A 216 -17.75 20.34 -14.81
N VAL A 217 -17.13 19.36 -14.14
CA VAL A 217 -17.80 18.27 -13.44
C VAL A 217 -17.87 18.61 -11.95
N GLN A 218 -19.08 18.71 -11.42
CA GLN A 218 -19.29 18.81 -9.97
C GLN A 218 -18.78 17.53 -9.29
N LEU A 219 -18.12 17.65 -8.12
CA LEU A 219 -17.63 16.50 -7.33
C LEU A 219 -18.68 15.40 -7.12
N THR A 220 -19.95 15.78 -7.05
CA THR A 220 -21.11 14.89 -6.87
C THR A 220 -21.41 14.01 -8.09
N GLN A 221 -20.90 14.36 -9.27
CA GLN A 221 -21.08 13.64 -10.53
C GLN A 221 -19.82 12.87 -10.96
N LEU A 222 -18.75 12.94 -10.16
CA LEU A 222 -17.50 12.27 -10.48
C LEU A 222 -17.67 10.75 -10.30
N ASP A 223 -17.47 10.01 -11.39
CA ASP A 223 -17.37 8.56 -11.34
C ASP A 223 -15.90 8.10 -11.17
N GLU A 224 -15.71 6.79 -11.01
CA GLU A 224 -14.39 6.21 -10.75
C GLU A 224 -13.40 6.43 -11.90
N ASP A 225 -13.86 6.41 -13.16
CA ASP A 225 -13.00 6.59 -14.33
C ASP A 225 -12.63 8.08 -14.53
N SER A 226 -13.58 8.99 -14.29
CA SER A 226 -13.31 10.43 -14.26
C SER A 226 -12.34 10.79 -13.15
N ALA A 227 -12.51 10.24 -11.94
CA ALA A 227 -11.58 10.40 -10.82
C ALA A 227 -10.18 9.87 -11.17
N GLN A 228 -10.09 8.74 -11.87
CA GLN A 228 -8.82 8.15 -12.29
C GLN A 228 -8.09 9.04 -13.31
N SER A 229 -8.82 9.75 -14.17
CA SER A 229 -8.26 10.68 -15.16
C SER A 229 -7.61 11.93 -14.54
N LEU A 230 -7.98 12.26 -13.31
CA LEU A 230 -7.40 13.37 -12.55
C LEU A 230 -5.99 13.03 -12.03
N LEU A 231 -5.60 11.76 -12.01
CA LEU A 231 -4.31 11.36 -11.46
C LEU A 231 -3.16 11.57 -12.46
N LEU A 232 -2.05 12.09 -11.97
CA LEU A 232 -0.80 12.13 -12.72
C LEU A 232 -0.06 10.80 -12.57
N LYS A 233 0.39 10.22 -13.68
CA LYS A 233 1.17 8.99 -13.66
C LYS A 233 2.64 9.31 -13.35
N VAL A 234 3.16 8.81 -12.24
CA VAL A 234 4.59 8.92 -11.89
C VAL A 234 5.38 7.84 -12.63
N ASN A 235 4.93 6.59 -12.53
CA ASN A 235 5.46 5.43 -13.25
C ASN A 235 4.39 4.31 -13.27
N ASP A 236 4.76 3.11 -13.73
CA ASP A 236 3.86 1.97 -13.78
C ASP A 236 3.44 1.51 -12.38
N GLY A 237 2.23 1.88 -11.97
CA GLY A 237 1.62 1.50 -10.69
C GLY A 237 1.84 2.50 -9.56
N LEU A 238 2.48 3.65 -9.81
CA LEU A 238 2.48 4.80 -8.89
C LEU A 238 1.84 6.01 -9.57
N SER A 239 0.79 6.54 -8.96
CA SER A 239 0.08 7.73 -9.41
C SER A 239 0.03 8.77 -8.29
N VAL A 240 -0.11 10.05 -8.64
CA VAL A 240 -0.23 11.15 -7.69
C VAL A 240 -1.47 11.99 -7.96
N LEU A 241 -2.19 12.35 -6.91
CA LEU A 241 -3.27 13.34 -6.91
C LEU A 241 -2.73 14.66 -6.37
N ALA A 242 -2.79 15.71 -7.18
CA ALA A 242 -2.35 17.05 -6.80
C ALA A 242 -3.44 18.07 -7.15
N ILE A 243 -4.02 18.70 -6.11
CA ILE A 243 -5.05 19.73 -6.26
C ILE A 243 -4.40 21.11 -6.12
N ASP A 244 -4.85 22.04 -6.95
CA ASP A 244 -4.45 23.45 -6.89
C ASP A 244 -5.31 24.18 -5.86
N GLY A 245 -4.67 24.64 -4.78
CA GLY A 245 -5.31 25.42 -3.73
C GLY A 245 -4.94 26.89 -3.71
N GLU A 246 -4.37 27.46 -4.78
CA GLU A 246 -3.95 28.87 -4.80
C GLU A 246 -5.10 29.83 -4.44
N LYS A 247 -6.33 29.51 -4.87
CA LYS A 247 -7.54 30.35 -4.68
C LYS A 247 -8.63 29.67 -3.85
N THR A 248 -8.37 28.48 -3.33
CA THR A 248 -9.37 27.64 -2.67
C THR A 248 -8.98 27.43 -1.21
N PRO A 249 -9.90 27.56 -0.24
CA PRO A 249 -9.59 27.25 1.15
C PRO A 249 -9.09 25.81 1.32
N VAL A 250 -8.08 25.62 2.17
CA VAL A 250 -7.47 24.30 2.43
C VAL A 250 -8.52 23.26 2.87
N GLN A 251 -9.53 23.66 3.65
CA GLN A 251 -10.60 22.76 4.10
C GLN A 251 -11.44 22.21 2.94
N ASP A 252 -11.64 22.99 1.89
CA ASP A 252 -12.40 22.56 0.73
C ASP A 252 -11.51 21.69 -0.18
N CYS A 253 -10.23 22.05 -0.34
CA CYS A 253 -9.25 21.20 -1.02
C CYS A 253 -9.13 19.81 -0.37
N LEU A 254 -9.20 19.73 0.97
CA LEU A 254 -9.22 18.48 1.72
C LEU A 254 -10.45 17.63 1.39
N LYS A 255 -11.65 18.24 1.38
CA LYS A 255 -12.88 17.54 1.00
C LYS A 255 -12.84 17.04 -0.44
N GLU A 256 -12.31 17.86 -1.35
CA GLU A 256 -12.13 17.51 -2.76
C GLU A 256 -11.17 16.33 -2.92
N SER A 257 -10.02 16.39 -2.27
CA SER A 257 -9.02 15.32 -2.27
C SER A 257 -9.58 14.02 -1.71
N ASP A 258 -10.32 14.10 -0.60
CA ASP A 258 -10.93 12.94 0.06
C ASP A 258 -12.07 12.34 -0.78
N ALA A 259 -12.85 13.16 -1.49
CA ALA A 259 -13.90 12.69 -2.40
C ALA A 259 -13.31 11.89 -3.58
N VAL A 260 -12.26 12.43 -4.24
CA VAL A 260 -11.55 11.73 -5.31
C VAL A 260 -10.90 10.44 -4.77
N THR A 261 -10.24 10.53 -3.61
CA THR A 261 -9.60 9.39 -2.96
C THR A 261 -10.60 8.29 -2.64
N SER A 262 -11.78 8.64 -2.12
CA SER A 262 -12.84 7.71 -1.76
C SER A 262 -13.39 6.93 -2.96
N LEU A 263 -13.51 7.58 -4.12
CA LEU A 263 -13.91 6.92 -5.37
C LEU A 263 -12.87 5.91 -5.85
N LEU A 264 -11.59 6.15 -5.56
CA LEU A 264 -10.46 5.35 -6.05
C LEU A 264 -9.98 4.26 -5.08
N LEU A 265 -10.64 4.09 -3.92
CA LEU A 265 -10.26 3.08 -2.92
C LEU A 265 -10.22 1.65 -3.47
N ARG A 266 -10.97 1.35 -4.55
CA ARG A 266 -10.98 0.01 -5.16
C ARG A 266 -9.95 -0.15 -6.29
N ARG A 267 -9.51 0.94 -6.92
CA ARG A 267 -8.49 0.92 -7.99
C ARG A 267 -7.07 0.82 -7.45
N PHE A 268 -6.86 1.23 -6.21
CA PHE A 268 -5.56 1.21 -5.56
C PHE A 268 -5.53 0.20 -4.41
N ASN A 269 -4.36 -0.34 -4.13
CA ASN A 269 -4.12 -1.21 -2.99
C ASN A 269 -3.67 -0.40 -1.78
N LEU A 270 -2.92 0.66 -2.02
CA LEU A 270 -2.28 1.48 -1.00
C LEU A 270 -2.42 2.95 -1.40
N ILE A 271 -2.74 3.80 -0.44
CA ILE A 271 -2.83 5.25 -0.62
C ILE A 271 -1.97 5.89 0.46
N VAL A 272 -0.96 6.64 0.05
CA VAL A 272 -0.10 7.43 0.94
C VAL A 272 -0.53 8.89 0.81
N GLU A 273 -0.82 9.55 1.92
CA GLU A 273 -1.31 10.92 1.93
C GLU A 273 -0.30 11.82 2.66
N ASP A 274 0.28 12.78 1.93
CA ASP A 274 1.32 13.67 2.45
C ASP A 274 0.70 14.87 3.18
N PHE A 275 0.69 14.79 4.51
CA PHE A 275 0.27 15.86 5.41
C PHE A 275 1.48 16.67 5.90
N SER A 276 2.33 17.08 4.95
CA SER A 276 3.51 17.92 5.19
C SER A 276 3.15 19.38 5.54
N SER A 277 2.02 19.83 4.99
CA SER A 277 1.42 21.16 5.18
C SER A 277 0.53 21.27 6.43
N SER A 278 0.57 20.34 7.38
CA SER A 278 -0.32 20.40 8.57
C SER A 278 0.01 21.49 9.58
N VAL A 279 1.11 22.23 9.40
CA VAL A 279 1.45 23.34 10.30
C VAL A 279 0.47 24.51 10.18
N PRO A 280 -0.02 24.89 8.98
CA PRO A 280 -1.06 25.92 8.83
C PRO A 280 -2.50 25.54 9.24
N PHE A 281 -2.86 24.28 9.53
CA PHE A 281 -4.26 23.93 9.89
C PHE A 281 -4.37 22.88 11.01
N PRO A 282 -5.41 22.96 11.86
CA PRO A 282 -5.65 21.92 12.87
C PRO A 282 -6.00 20.59 12.19
N LEU A 283 -5.25 19.54 12.53
CA LEU A 283 -5.57 18.18 12.14
C LEU A 283 -6.92 17.76 12.74
N ASP A 284 -7.82 17.26 11.91
CA ASP A 284 -9.02 16.58 12.37
C ASP A 284 -8.67 15.13 12.77
N TYR A 285 -8.31 14.96 14.05
CA TYR A 285 -7.92 13.65 14.57
C TYR A 285 -9.03 12.59 14.48
N LYS A 286 -10.31 13.01 14.45
CA LYS A 286 -11.44 12.08 14.30
C LYS A 286 -11.49 11.56 12.87
N PHE A 287 -11.40 12.45 11.88
CA PHE A 287 -11.26 12.05 10.47
C PHE A 287 -10.06 11.12 10.27
N PHE A 288 -8.93 11.39 10.93
CA PHE A 288 -7.76 10.52 10.85
C PHE A 288 -8.05 9.10 11.35
N CYS A 289 -8.80 8.97 12.45
CA CYS A 289 -9.15 7.67 13.02
C CYS A 289 -10.15 6.89 12.15
N GLU A 290 -11.08 7.59 11.50
CA GLU A 290 -12.12 6.97 10.68
C GLU A 290 -11.61 6.58 9.29
N SER A 291 -10.76 7.41 8.69
CA SER A 291 -10.33 7.27 7.30
C SER A 291 -9.05 6.45 7.14
N PHE A 292 -8.10 6.54 8.06
CA PHE A 292 -6.77 5.93 7.88
C PHE A 292 -6.61 4.61 8.60
N ASP A 293 -5.77 3.74 8.06
CA ASP A 293 -5.36 2.49 8.71
C ASP A 293 -4.04 2.67 9.47
N THR A 294 -3.21 3.61 9.03
CA THR A 294 -1.92 3.92 9.66
C THR A 294 -1.64 5.42 9.58
N VAL A 295 -1.19 5.99 10.69
CA VAL A 295 -0.74 7.38 10.79
C VAL A 295 0.74 7.39 11.17
N VAL A 296 1.57 7.82 10.25
CA VAL A 296 3.02 7.93 10.42
C VAL A 296 3.35 9.36 10.83
N VAL A 297 3.76 9.55 12.09
CA VAL A 297 4.18 10.85 12.61
C VAL A 297 5.69 10.99 12.47
N ILE A 298 6.13 11.97 11.67
CA ILE A 298 7.53 12.28 11.42
C ILE A 298 8.00 13.36 12.39
N ALA A 299 9.06 13.08 13.13
CA ALA A 299 9.73 14.03 13.99
C ALA A 299 11.21 14.13 13.63
N ASP A 300 11.80 15.33 13.70
CA ASP A 300 13.25 15.50 13.76
C ASP A 300 13.71 15.65 15.23
N PRO A 301 15.03 15.55 15.53
CA PRO A 301 15.53 15.49 16.90
C PRO A 301 15.68 16.89 17.53
N THR A 302 14.67 17.74 17.39
CA THR A 302 14.60 19.06 18.05
C THR A 302 13.50 19.09 19.12
N VAL A 303 13.68 19.91 20.15
CA VAL A 303 12.69 20.09 21.23
C VAL A 303 11.31 20.52 20.67
N SER A 304 11.30 21.42 19.68
CA SER A 304 10.06 21.90 19.06
C SER A 304 9.30 20.80 18.33
N SER A 305 10.02 19.96 17.57
CA SER A 305 9.44 18.81 16.89
C SER A 305 8.92 17.77 17.86
N VAL A 306 9.69 17.42 18.90
CA VAL A 306 9.29 16.44 19.91
C VAL A 306 8.05 16.92 20.67
N ARG A 307 7.99 18.20 21.06
CA ARG A 307 6.79 18.77 21.70
C ARG A 307 5.56 18.69 20.80
N SER A 308 5.71 18.99 19.52
CA SER A 308 4.61 18.94 18.55
C SER A 308 4.16 17.49 18.29
N ALA A 309 5.12 16.57 18.10
CA ALA A 309 4.85 15.14 17.95
C ALA A 309 4.12 14.57 19.17
N LYS A 310 4.51 14.95 20.39
CA LYS A 310 3.83 14.56 21.63
C LYS A 310 2.36 14.95 21.61
N ARG A 311 2.07 16.20 21.21
CA ARG A 311 0.70 16.71 21.11
C ARG A 311 -0.10 15.97 20.04
N THR A 312 0.47 15.77 18.85
CA THR A 312 -0.19 15.04 17.76
C THR A 312 -0.51 13.61 18.16
N LEU A 313 0.45 12.89 18.74
CA LEU A 313 0.26 11.50 19.21
C LEU A 313 -0.79 11.43 20.32
N HIS A 314 -0.72 12.32 21.32
CA HIS A 314 -1.71 12.38 22.39
C HIS A 314 -3.13 12.62 21.87
N ASN A 315 -3.30 13.56 20.94
CA ASN A 315 -4.61 13.86 20.37
C ASN A 315 -5.13 12.71 19.50
N LEU A 316 -4.26 12.01 18.76
CA LEU A 316 -4.62 10.79 18.05
C LEU A 316 -5.11 9.71 19.01
N ASP A 317 -4.44 9.50 20.14
CA ASP A 317 -4.88 8.52 21.15
C ASP A 317 -6.22 8.88 21.79
N MET A 318 -6.44 10.17 22.02
CA MET A 318 -7.69 10.66 22.58
C MET A 318 -8.84 10.47 21.59
N ALA A 319 -8.62 10.79 20.32
CA ALA A 319 -9.60 10.56 19.26
C ALA A 319 -9.86 9.06 19.06
N SER A 320 -8.83 8.21 19.06
CA SER A 320 -8.98 6.78 18.84
C SER A 320 -9.83 6.10 19.92
N ARG A 321 -9.77 6.59 21.17
CA ARG A 321 -10.64 6.12 22.27
C ARG A 321 -12.13 6.43 22.06
N MET A 322 -12.43 7.42 21.22
CA MET A 322 -13.79 7.86 20.90
C MET A 322 -14.28 7.35 19.54
N SER A 323 -13.41 6.69 18.77
CA SER A 323 -13.71 6.18 17.43
C SER A 323 -13.86 4.65 17.45
N LEU A 324 -14.69 4.12 16.55
CA LEU A 324 -14.84 2.66 16.36
C LEU A 324 -13.60 2.03 15.72
N LYS A 325 -12.84 2.82 14.95
CA LYS A 325 -11.60 2.42 14.30
C LYS A 325 -10.42 3.11 14.99
N THR A 326 -9.38 2.35 15.27
CA THR A 326 -8.12 2.87 15.82
C THR A 326 -7.00 2.66 14.79
N PRO A 327 -6.50 3.72 14.15
CA PRO A 327 -5.39 3.60 13.22
C PRO A 327 -4.12 3.25 14.00
N ARG A 328 -3.23 2.48 13.37
CA ARG A 328 -1.89 2.27 13.94
C ARG A 328 -1.11 3.59 13.87
N SER A 329 -0.67 4.11 15.00
CA SER A 329 0.26 5.25 15.02
C SER A 329 1.70 4.76 15.02
N LEU A 330 2.51 5.28 14.08
CA LEU A 330 3.93 4.99 13.97
C LEU A 330 4.73 6.27 14.16
N LEU A 331 5.76 6.24 15.00
CA LEU A 331 6.69 7.34 15.20
C LEU A 331 7.98 7.12 14.42
N VAL A 332 8.25 8.01 13.47
CA VAL A 332 9.50 8.01 12.69
C VAL A 332 10.35 9.19 13.11
N LEU A 333 11.55 8.89 13.61
CA LEU A 333 12.57 9.91 13.90
C LEU A 333 13.46 10.09 12.67
N ASN A 334 13.29 11.21 11.96
CA ASN A 334 14.15 11.61 10.86
C ASN A 334 15.29 12.51 11.34
N GLN A 335 16.45 11.92 11.61
CA GLN A 335 17.65 12.66 12.03
C GLN A 335 18.35 13.29 10.83
N HIS A 336 17.77 14.31 10.22
CA HIS A 336 18.42 15.04 9.13
C HIS A 336 19.49 16.05 9.62
N ARG A 337 19.71 16.16 10.94
CA ARG A 337 20.74 17.00 11.59
C ARG A 337 21.87 16.16 12.15
N THR A 338 23.05 16.74 12.31
CA THR A 338 24.18 16.04 12.92
C THR A 338 24.13 16.12 14.44
N PHE A 339 24.71 15.15 15.14
CA PHE A 339 24.78 15.19 16.62
C PHE A 339 25.53 16.40 17.18
N ARG A 340 26.40 17.01 16.36
CA ARG A 340 27.15 18.23 16.75
C ARG A 340 26.26 19.46 16.84
N ASP A 341 25.04 19.39 16.31
CA ASP A 341 24.07 20.50 16.30
C ASP A 341 23.22 20.59 17.58
N GLY A 342 23.61 19.87 18.65
CA GLY A 342 22.88 19.88 19.92
C GLY A 342 21.49 19.24 19.84
N VAL A 343 21.38 18.12 19.12
CA VAL A 343 20.13 17.39 18.92
C VAL A 343 19.77 16.54 20.14
N LEU A 344 18.48 16.27 20.30
CA LEU A 344 18.00 15.31 21.30
C LEU A 344 18.37 13.88 20.88
N TYR A 345 18.85 13.08 21.82
CA TYR A 345 19.12 11.67 21.56
C TYR A 345 17.84 10.86 21.57
N LYS A 346 17.81 9.76 20.81
CA LYS A 346 16.64 8.88 20.68
C LYS A 346 16.04 8.49 22.05
N ASN A 347 16.87 8.10 23.02
CA ASN A 347 16.43 7.71 24.36
C ASN A 347 15.73 8.86 25.12
N GLU A 348 16.20 10.09 24.97
CA GLU A 348 15.58 11.27 25.56
C GLU A 348 14.22 11.55 24.91
N ILE A 349 14.16 11.42 23.58
CA ILE A 349 12.91 11.58 22.81
C ILE A 349 11.88 10.52 23.24
N GLU A 350 12.28 9.25 23.31
CA GLU A 350 11.40 8.15 23.73
C GLU A 350 10.88 8.35 25.16
N LYS A 351 11.74 8.83 26.06
CA LYS A 351 11.36 9.18 27.43
C LYS A 351 10.35 10.33 27.47
N GLU A 352 10.60 11.40 26.72
CA GLU A 352 9.71 12.57 26.67
C GLU A 352 8.34 12.26 26.04
N LEU A 353 8.31 11.39 25.04
CA LEU A 353 7.09 10.94 24.37
C LEU A 353 6.38 9.80 25.09
N ALA A 354 7.03 9.16 26.07
CA ALA A 354 6.59 7.92 26.72
C ALA A 354 6.23 6.82 25.70
N ARG A 355 6.96 6.78 24.58
CA ARG A 355 6.72 5.90 23.42
C ARG A 355 8.03 5.55 22.72
N PRO A 356 8.19 4.31 22.23
CA PRO A 356 9.34 3.96 21.42
C PRO A 356 9.28 4.64 20.05
N VAL A 357 10.45 4.91 19.47
CA VAL A 357 10.57 5.29 18.06
C VAL A 357 10.56 4.01 17.22
N ASP A 358 9.54 3.85 16.38
CA ASP A 358 9.36 2.70 15.50
C ASP A 358 10.47 2.61 14.44
N VAL A 359 10.79 3.74 13.80
CA VAL A 359 11.85 3.83 12.80
C VAL A 359 12.70 5.06 13.02
N GLU A 360 14.01 4.85 13.14
CA GLU A 360 15.01 5.92 13.17
C GLU A 360 15.76 5.94 11.83
N ILE A 361 15.63 7.06 11.12
CA ILE A 361 16.36 7.36 9.90
C ILE A 361 17.54 8.23 10.30
N ALA A 362 18.75 7.69 10.16
CA ALA A 362 19.98 8.38 10.51
C ALA A 362 20.32 9.48 9.50
N HIS A 363 21.11 10.46 9.94
CA HIS A 363 21.61 11.52 9.07
C HIS A 363 22.39 10.94 7.89
N ASP A 364 21.98 11.30 6.68
CA ASP A 364 22.68 10.95 5.45
C ASP A 364 22.89 12.20 4.59
N ARG A 365 24.14 12.67 4.57
CA ARG A 365 24.57 13.84 3.80
C ARG A 365 24.44 13.67 2.28
N THR A 366 24.26 12.44 1.80
CA THR A 366 24.18 12.15 0.37
C THR A 366 22.76 12.36 -0.19
N ILE A 367 21.74 12.49 0.67
CA ILE A 367 20.34 12.64 0.25
C ILE A 367 20.15 13.82 -0.73
N PRO A 368 20.60 15.06 -0.43
CA PRO A 368 20.39 16.19 -1.35
C PRO A 368 21.06 15.99 -2.70
N ALA A 369 22.31 15.51 -2.72
CA ALA A 369 23.04 15.25 -3.95
C ALA A 369 22.38 14.12 -4.78
N THR A 370 21.80 13.13 -4.11
CA THR A 370 21.08 12.02 -4.75
C THR A 370 19.80 12.50 -5.43
N LEU A 371 19.02 13.34 -4.76
CA LEU A 371 17.82 13.96 -5.30
C LEU A 371 18.15 14.84 -6.51
N LEU A 372 19.16 15.71 -6.41
CA LEU A 372 19.61 16.59 -7.50
C LEU A 372 20.13 15.80 -8.72
N ALA A 373 20.76 14.64 -8.48
CA ALA A 373 21.21 13.76 -9.56
C ALA A 373 20.05 12.96 -10.22
N GLY A 374 18.81 13.13 -9.76
CA GLY A 374 17.66 12.36 -10.24
C GLY A 374 17.73 10.87 -9.90
N LYS A 375 18.60 10.46 -8.97
CA LYS A 375 18.70 9.06 -8.54
C LYS A 375 17.59 8.75 -7.55
N ARG A 376 17.16 7.49 -7.50
CA ARG A 376 16.09 7.04 -6.59
C ARG A 376 16.69 6.19 -5.47
N PHE A 377 16.33 6.48 -4.22
CA PHE A 377 16.86 5.75 -3.06
C PHE A 377 16.49 4.27 -3.09
N ILE A 378 15.39 3.94 -3.75
CA ILE A 378 14.93 2.57 -3.94
C ILE A 378 15.92 1.68 -4.71
N ASP A 379 16.78 2.27 -5.54
CA ASP A 379 17.82 1.57 -6.32
C ASP A 379 19.18 1.59 -5.60
N LEU A 380 19.28 2.35 -4.52
CA LEU A 380 20.50 2.48 -3.73
C LEU A 380 20.48 1.51 -2.56
N ASN A 381 21.57 0.75 -2.41
CA ASN A 381 21.81 -0.05 -1.23
C ASN A 381 22.41 0.83 -0.11
N GLY A 382 21.53 1.47 0.67
CA GLY A 382 21.92 2.41 1.72
C GLY A 382 21.15 2.23 3.03
N ASN A 383 21.63 2.89 4.10
CA ASN A 383 20.95 2.89 5.40
C ASN A 383 19.55 3.51 5.31
N PHE A 384 19.40 4.60 4.55
CA PHE A 384 18.12 5.24 4.30
C PHE A 384 17.12 4.25 3.68
N SER A 385 17.51 3.57 2.60
CA SER A 385 16.70 2.57 1.90
C SER A 385 16.29 1.40 2.79
N ASN A 386 17.20 0.88 3.62
CA ASN A 386 16.89 -0.19 4.58
C ASN A 386 15.86 0.25 5.65
N LYS A 387 15.94 1.51 6.09
CA LYS A 387 14.99 2.07 7.06
C LYS A 387 13.62 2.31 6.44
N LEU A 388 13.56 2.74 5.18
CA LEU A 388 12.29 2.86 4.47
C LEU A 388 11.67 1.52 4.16
N LEU A 389 12.46 0.52 3.78
CA LEU A 389 11.98 -0.85 3.67
C LEU A 389 11.35 -1.32 4.98
N SER A 390 12.04 -1.07 6.11
CA SER A 390 11.53 -1.38 7.45
C SER A 390 10.20 -0.66 7.74
N LEU A 391 10.10 0.64 7.41
CA LEU A 391 8.87 1.42 7.55
C LEU A 391 7.73 0.86 6.68
N SER A 392 7.99 0.52 5.42
CA SER A 392 7.03 -0.11 4.52
C SER A 392 6.51 -1.43 5.09
N GLY A 393 7.36 -2.25 5.69
CA GLY A 393 6.93 -3.47 6.39
C GLY A 393 5.97 -3.19 7.54
N LEU A 394 6.33 -2.26 8.42
CA LEU A 394 5.48 -1.88 9.56
C LEU A 394 4.13 -1.35 9.09
N VAL A 395 4.12 -0.51 8.05
CA VAL A 395 2.90 0.00 7.41
C VAL A 395 2.08 -1.14 6.81
N LEU A 396 2.70 -2.17 6.23
CA LEU A 396 2.02 -3.37 5.73
C LEU A 396 1.60 -4.35 6.83
N GLY A 397 1.94 -4.09 8.10
CA GLY A 397 1.68 -5.00 9.21
C GLY A 397 2.63 -6.19 9.29
N ARG A 398 3.72 -6.18 8.51
CA ARG A 398 4.77 -7.22 8.50
C ARG A 398 5.84 -6.88 9.54
N SER A 399 6.30 -7.89 10.29
CA SER A 399 7.57 -7.81 11.01
C SER A 399 8.71 -8.05 10.02
N ILE A 400 9.38 -6.98 9.57
CA ILE A 400 10.61 -7.16 8.78
C ILE A 400 11.74 -7.54 9.73
N GLU A 401 12.02 -8.83 9.82
CA GLU A 401 13.33 -9.28 10.28
C GLU A 401 14.36 -8.89 9.21
N VAL A 402 15.03 -7.75 9.43
CA VAL A 402 16.21 -7.40 8.64
C VAL A 402 17.22 -8.53 8.85
N LYS A 403 17.47 -9.37 7.83
CA LYS A 403 18.51 -10.42 7.87
C LYS A 403 19.83 -9.77 8.28
N ARG A 404 20.18 -9.87 9.56
CA ARG A 404 21.45 -9.37 10.08
C ARG A 404 22.52 -10.35 9.61
N ASN A 405 23.59 -9.82 9.02
CA ASN A 405 24.73 -10.62 8.60
C ASN A 405 25.23 -11.49 9.78
N PRO A 406 25.29 -12.84 9.66
CA PRO A 406 25.58 -13.74 10.78
C PRO A 406 26.93 -13.43 11.47
N LEU A 407 27.90 -12.89 10.71
CA LEU A 407 29.18 -12.41 11.25
C LEU A 407 29.03 -11.24 12.25
N LYS A 408 28.03 -10.36 12.07
CA LYS A 408 27.76 -9.27 13.02
C LYS A 408 27.08 -9.77 14.30
N GLN A 409 26.34 -10.88 14.25
CA GLN A 409 25.77 -11.53 15.43
C GLN A 409 26.88 -12.10 16.32
N LEU A 410 27.84 -12.82 15.74
CA LEU A 410 29.01 -13.36 16.45
C LEU A 410 29.89 -12.27 17.09
N LEU A 411 30.00 -11.10 16.46
CA LEU A 411 30.82 -9.99 16.96
C LEU A 411 30.12 -9.06 17.96
N SER A 412 28.78 -9.14 18.09
CA SER A 412 28.02 -8.34 19.05
C SER A 412 28.38 -8.59 20.54
N PRO A 413 28.55 -9.84 21.02
CA PRO A 413 29.02 -10.07 22.40
C PRO A 413 30.48 -9.65 22.60
N LEU A 414 31.32 -9.74 21.57
CA LEU A 414 32.73 -9.29 21.63
C LEU A 414 32.87 -7.77 21.76
N LYS A 415 32.02 -6.99 21.06
CA LYS A 415 32.00 -5.52 21.22
C LYS A 415 31.48 -5.10 22.60
N ALA A 416 30.47 -5.78 23.14
CA ALA A 416 29.95 -5.51 24.48
C ALA A 416 30.96 -5.81 25.59
N ALA A 417 31.84 -6.80 25.37
CA ALA A 417 32.95 -7.13 26.27
C ALA A 417 34.10 -6.11 26.19
N LEU A 418 34.35 -5.52 25.02
CA LEU A 418 35.42 -4.52 24.81
C LEU A 418 35.06 -3.12 25.33
N THR A 419 33.78 -2.78 25.43
CA THR A 419 33.31 -1.49 26.01
C THR A 419 33.17 -1.51 27.53
N LYS A 420 33.47 -2.63 28.20
CA LYS A 420 33.43 -2.80 29.66
C LYS A 420 34.82 -2.73 30.33
N LYS A 421 35.83 -2.20 29.65
CA LYS A 421 37.15 -1.90 30.23
C LYS A 421 37.40 -0.40 30.29
#